data_AF-A0A956EP13-F1
#
_entry.id   AF-A0A956EP13-F1
#
_cell.length_a   1.000
_cell.length_b   1.000
_cell.length_c   1.000
_cell.angle_alpha   90.00
_cell.angle_beta   90.00
_cell.angle_gamma   90.00
#
_symmetry.space_group_name_H-M   'P 1'
#
loop_
_entity.id
_entity.type
_entity.pdbx_description
1 polymer ?
#
loop_
_entity_poly.entity_id
_entity_poly.type
_entity_poly.pdbx_seq_one_letter_code
_entity_poly.pdbx_strand_id
1 'polypeptide(L)'
;MMTRRQLMGAALVRTVLGFGLLGACFFTSAGTLRYWPAWIYLGVLFVPMMIALAVLVRRDPALLERRLKMKEKERGQSRIIKAATVIFLTALVIPGLDYRFGWSAMSMGVV
;
A
#
# COMPACT_ATOMS: atom_id res chain seq x y z
N MET A 1 -13.15 0.58 -25.33
CA MET A 1 -11.93 1.23 -24.81
C MET A 1 -12.34 2.17 -23.68
N MET A 2 -11.75 2.06 -22.49
CA MET A 2 -12.08 2.98 -21.39
C MET A 2 -11.46 4.36 -21.64
N THR A 3 -12.18 5.43 -21.35
CA THR A 3 -11.69 6.81 -21.54
C THR A 3 -10.58 7.11 -20.52
N ARG A 4 -9.57 7.94 -20.86
CA ARG A 4 -8.44 8.28 -19.97
C ARG A 4 -8.86 8.73 -18.56
N ARG A 5 -9.99 9.45 -18.45
CA ARG A 5 -10.59 9.88 -17.17
C ARG A 5 -11.10 8.71 -16.31
N GLN A 6 -11.69 7.68 -16.93
CA GLN A 6 -12.17 6.48 -16.22
C GLN A 6 -11.01 5.63 -15.70
N LEU A 7 -9.91 5.52 -16.48
CA LEU A 7 -8.69 4.82 -16.05
C LEU A 7 -8.02 5.52 -14.87
N MET A 8 -7.92 6.86 -14.91
CA MET A 8 -7.45 7.65 -13.77
C MET A 8 -8.31 7.44 -12.53
N GLY A 9 -9.64 7.55 -12.66
CA GLY A 9 -10.56 7.40 -11.53
C GLY A 9 -10.43 6.01 -10.89
N ALA A 10 -10.43 4.95 -11.69
CA ALA A 10 -10.30 3.59 -11.17
C ALA A 10 -8.93 3.32 -10.51
N ALA A 11 -7.85 3.82 -11.09
CA ALA A 11 -6.52 3.69 -10.51
C ALA A 11 -6.38 4.52 -9.22
N LEU A 12 -6.91 5.75 -9.19
CA LEU A 12 -6.92 6.60 -8.02
C LEU A 12 -7.70 5.96 -6.88
N VAL A 13 -8.92 5.46 -7.15
CA VAL A 13 -9.75 4.76 -6.16
C VAL A 13 -9.00 3.56 -5.58
N ARG A 14 -8.35 2.76 -6.44
CA ARG A 14 -7.55 1.62 -5.98
C ARG A 14 -6.35 2.03 -5.12
N THR A 15 -5.64 3.10 -5.50
CA THR A 15 -4.52 3.64 -4.71
C THR A 15 -5.00 4.18 -3.37
N VAL A 16 -6.08 4.95 -3.34
CA VAL A 16 -6.66 5.51 -2.11
C VAL A 16 -7.18 4.41 -1.19
N LEU A 17 -7.87 3.40 -1.72
CA LEU A 17 -8.30 2.23 -0.95
C LEU A 17 -7.10 1.47 -0.37
N GLY A 18 -6.07 1.21 -1.16
CA GLY A 18 -4.85 0.54 -0.70
C GLY A 18 -4.14 1.32 0.40
N PHE A 19 -4.05 2.64 0.24
CA PHE A 19 -3.47 3.53 1.24
C PHE A 19 -4.28 3.57 2.54
N GLY A 20 -5.60 3.66 2.43
CA GLY A 20 -6.51 3.60 3.58
C GLY A 20 -6.43 2.27 4.33
N LEU A 21 -6.34 1.14 3.62
CA LEU A 21 -6.16 -0.19 4.22
C LEU A 21 -4.81 -0.32 4.94
N LEU A 22 -3.73 0.17 4.33
CA LEU A 22 -2.40 0.18 4.96
C LEU A 22 -2.41 1.05 6.23
N GLY A 23 -2.94 2.26 6.14
CA GLY A 23 -3.10 3.15 7.30
C GLY A 23 -3.92 2.51 8.40
N ALA A 24 -5.08 1.93 8.07
CA ALA A 24 -5.91 1.21 9.02
C ALA A 24 -5.15 0.06 9.70
N CYS A 25 -4.36 -0.73 8.96
CA CYS A 25 -3.55 -1.79 9.55
C CYS A 25 -2.52 -1.23 10.55
N PHE A 26 -1.78 -0.19 10.18
CA PHE A 26 -0.77 0.43 11.05
C PHE A 26 -1.40 1.09 12.29
N PHE A 27 -2.47 1.85 12.14
CA PHE A 27 -3.11 2.56 13.25
C PHE A 27 -3.91 1.63 14.16
N THR A 28 -4.51 0.56 13.62
CA THR A 28 -5.20 -0.46 14.42
C THR A 28 -4.19 -1.27 15.24
N SER A 29 -3.04 -1.63 14.67
CA SER A 29 -1.98 -2.36 15.39
C SER A 29 -1.27 -1.49 16.44
N ALA A 30 -0.95 -0.24 16.10
CA ALA A 30 -0.35 0.73 17.02
C ALA A 30 -1.32 1.21 18.11
N GLY A 31 -2.63 1.19 17.87
CA GLY A 31 -3.66 1.69 18.79
C GLY A 31 -3.67 3.22 18.95
N THR A 32 -2.92 3.95 18.12
CA THR A 32 -2.84 5.41 18.18
C THR A 32 -2.49 6.03 16.83
N LEU A 33 -3.04 7.23 16.57
CA LEU A 33 -2.74 8.03 15.38
C LEU A 33 -1.45 8.86 15.53
N ARG A 34 -0.90 8.95 16.75
CA ARG A 34 0.36 9.68 17.04
C ARG A 34 1.62 8.92 16.59
N TYR A 35 1.48 7.83 15.87
CA TYR A 35 2.60 7.06 15.34
C TYR A 35 3.20 7.74 14.10
N TRP A 36 4.07 8.73 14.33
CA TRP A 36 4.73 9.52 13.29
C TRP A 36 5.49 8.69 12.23
N PRO A 37 6.23 7.62 12.58
CA PRO A 37 6.87 6.76 11.58
C PRO A 37 5.91 6.13 10.58
N ALA A 38 4.67 5.79 10.98
CA ALA A 38 3.67 5.31 10.02
C ALA A 38 3.30 6.39 9.00
N TRP A 39 3.14 7.65 9.41
CA TRP A 39 2.85 8.74 8.48
C TRP A 39 3.97 8.96 7.45
N ILE A 40 5.24 8.87 7.88
CA ILE A 40 6.39 8.92 6.97
C ILE A 40 6.33 7.75 5.98
N TYR A 41 6.16 6.53 6.49
CA TYR A 41 6.11 5.33 5.64
C TYR A 41 4.98 5.41 4.61
N LEU A 42 3.80 5.85 5.03
CA LEU A 42 2.67 6.12 4.17
C LEU A 42 3.04 7.18 3.11
N GLY A 43 3.57 8.34 3.51
CA GLY A 43 3.96 9.40 2.58
C GLY A 43 4.97 8.95 1.52
N VAL A 44 6.02 8.22 1.95
CA VAL A 44 7.07 7.68 1.08
C VAL A 44 6.53 6.68 0.07
N LEU A 45 5.50 5.90 0.41
CA LEU A 45 4.83 5.01 -0.53
C LEU A 45 3.89 5.77 -1.48
N PHE A 46 3.13 6.72 -0.94
CA PHE A 46 2.06 7.39 -1.69
C PHE A 46 2.57 8.34 -2.76
N VAL A 47 3.59 9.16 -2.43
CA VAL A 47 4.14 10.18 -3.34
C VAL A 47 4.64 9.58 -4.67
N PRO A 48 5.58 8.61 -4.68
CA PRO A 48 6.07 8.04 -5.94
C PRO A 48 4.97 7.28 -6.68
N MET A 49 4.02 6.65 -5.97
CA MET A 49 2.91 5.95 -6.60
C MET A 49 1.97 6.90 -7.34
N MET A 50 1.70 8.09 -6.77
CA MET A 50 0.95 9.15 -7.43
C MET A 50 1.68 9.74 -8.64
N ILE A 51 3.00 9.94 -8.53
CA ILE A 51 3.84 10.39 -9.65
C ILE A 51 3.80 9.36 -10.78
N ALA A 52 4.01 8.08 -10.47
CA ALA A 52 3.98 6.99 -11.44
C ALA A 52 2.61 6.91 -12.14
N LEU A 53 1.51 7.06 -11.40
CA LEU A 53 0.17 7.11 -11.98
C LEU A 53 0.01 8.28 -12.96
N ALA A 54 0.42 9.50 -12.56
CA ALA A 54 0.34 10.69 -13.41
C ALA A 54 1.20 10.58 -14.67
N VAL A 55 2.39 9.97 -14.57
CA VAL A 55 3.28 9.72 -15.70
C VAL A 55 2.68 8.66 -16.63
N LEU A 56 2.20 7.54 -16.09
CA LEU A 56 1.72 6.41 -16.89
C LEU A 56 0.43 6.76 -17.64
N VAL A 57 -0.49 7.52 -17.04
CA VAL A 57 -1.69 8.01 -17.74
C VAL A 57 -1.35 8.90 -18.94
N ARG A 58 -0.27 9.69 -18.83
CA ARG A 58 0.18 10.57 -19.91
C ARG A 58 0.95 9.82 -20.99
N ARG A 59 1.91 8.98 -20.59
CA ARG A 59 2.86 8.30 -21.48
C ARG A 59 2.27 7.02 -22.10
N ASP A 60 1.61 6.17 -21.33
CA ASP A 60 1.08 4.88 -21.81
C ASP A 60 -0.16 4.40 -21.02
N PRO A 61 -1.37 4.87 -21.40
CA PRO A 61 -2.61 4.48 -20.75
C PRO A 61 -3.00 3.02 -21.04
N ALA A 62 -2.49 2.41 -22.10
CA ALA A 62 -2.79 1.02 -22.46
C ALA A 62 -2.13 0.04 -21.49
N LEU A 63 -0.92 0.36 -21.01
CA LEU A 63 -0.26 -0.37 -19.91
C LEU A 63 -1.08 -0.32 -18.61
N LEU A 64 -1.65 0.83 -18.27
CA LEU A 64 -2.47 0.99 -17.07
C LEU A 64 -3.78 0.18 -17.17
N GLU A 65 -4.42 0.18 -18.34
CA GLU A 65 -5.62 -0.63 -18.59
C GLU A 65 -5.34 -2.13 -18.44
N ARG A 66 -4.20 -2.61 -18.95
CA ARG A 66 -3.75 -4.00 -18.76
C ARG A 66 -3.51 -4.34 -17.29
N ARG A 67 -2.87 -3.46 -16.52
CA ARG A 67 -2.65 -3.65 -15.07
C ARG A 67 -3.94 -3.66 -14.26
N LEU A 68 -4.95 -2.88 -14.65
CA LEU A 68 -6.26 -2.91 -13.99
C LEU A 68 -7.08 -4.16 -14.34
N LYS A 69 -6.94 -4.68 -15.57
CA LYS A 69 -7.69 -5.85 -16.05
C LYS A 69 -7.04 -7.19 -15.75
N MET A 70 -5.84 -7.21 -15.18
CA MET A 70 -5.13 -8.45 -14.87
C MET A 70 -5.91 -9.24 -13.81
N LYS A 71 -6.69 -10.23 -14.29
CA LYS A 71 -7.31 -11.26 -13.47
C LYS A 71 -6.37 -12.47 -13.50
N GLU A 72 -5.66 -12.69 -12.41
CA GLU A 72 -4.82 -13.86 -12.22
C GLU A 72 -5.70 -15.12 -12.27
N LYS A 73 -5.49 -15.99 -13.26
CA LYS A 73 -6.37 -17.15 -13.56
C LYS A 73 -5.81 -18.50 -13.12
N GLU A 74 -4.54 -18.56 -12.72
CA GLU A 74 -3.86 -19.82 -12.39
C GLU A 74 -4.04 -20.24 -10.93
N ARG A 75 -4.62 -21.43 -10.70
CA ARG A 75 -4.95 -21.96 -9.36
C ARG A 75 -3.71 -22.27 -8.51
N GLY A 76 -2.59 -22.64 -9.13
CA GLY A 76 -1.33 -22.90 -8.43
C GLY A 76 -0.75 -21.64 -7.77
N GLN A 77 -0.82 -20.51 -8.48
CA GLN A 77 -0.34 -19.21 -8.00
C GLN A 77 -1.17 -18.67 -6.83
N SER A 78 -2.43 -19.10 -6.68
CA SER A 78 -3.30 -18.69 -5.58
C SER A 78 -2.76 -19.06 -4.20
N ARG A 79 -2.14 -20.24 -4.04
CA ARG A 79 -1.56 -20.65 -2.74
C ARG A 79 -0.38 -19.76 -2.34
N ILE A 80 0.50 -19.47 -3.30
CA ILE A 80 1.65 -18.59 -3.10
C ILE A 80 1.17 -17.18 -2.76
N ILE A 81 0.17 -16.65 -3.48
CA ILE A 81 -0.42 -15.34 -3.19
C ILE A 81 -1.02 -15.31 -1.78
N LYS A 82 -1.72 -16.36 -1.35
CA LYS A 82 -2.28 -16.44 0.02
C LYS A 82 -1.16 -16.44 1.07
N ALA A 83 -0.13 -17.26 0.90
CA ALA A 83 1.01 -17.30 1.81
C ALA A 83 1.74 -15.94 1.87
N ALA A 84 2.00 -15.33 0.71
CA ALA A 84 2.59 -14.01 0.61
C ALA A 84 1.71 -12.93 1.29
N THR A 85 0.39 -13.03 1.16
CA THR A 85 -0.56 -12.11 1.81
C THR A 85 -0.46 -12.23 3.33
N VAL A 86 -0.37 -13.45 3.88
CA VAL A 86 -0.21 -13.66 5.32
C VAL A 86 1.10 -13.05 5.83
N ILE A 87 2.22 -13.32 5.15
CA ILE A 87 3.54 -12.77 5.49
C ILE A 87 3.53 -11.23 5.39
N PHE A 88 2.87 -10.69 4.38
CA PHE A 88 2.76 -9.24 4.21
C PHE A 88 1.95 -8.60 5.33
N LEU A 89 0.82 -9.20 5.72
CA LEU A 89 0.00 -8.71 6.83
C LEU A 89 0.75 -8.79 8.17
N THR A 90 1.47 -9.88 8.44
CA THR A 90 2.28 -9.98 9.67
C THR A 90 3.37 -8.91 9.69
N ALA A 91 4.05 -8.67 8.55
CA ALA A 91 5.05 -7.62 8.43
C ALA A 91 4.50 -6.20 8.66
N LEU A 92 3.21 -5.96 8.38
CA LEU A 92 2.56 -4.67 8.65
C LEU A 92 2.11 -4.52 10.12
N VAL A 93 1.69 -5.61 10.76
CA VAL A 93 1.16 -5.58 12.12
C VAL A 93 2.27 -5.53 13.17
N ILE A 94 3.38 -6.24 12.93
CA ILE A 94 4.51 -6.32 13.88
C ILE A 94 5.05 -4.93 14.28
N PRO A 95 5.32 -3.98 13.35
CA PRO A 95 5.79 -2.64 13.73
C PRO A 95 4.80 -1.84 14.58
N GLY A 96 3.49 -2.02 14.38
CA GLY A 96 2.48 -1.36 15.20
C GLY A 96 2.40 -1.96 16.60
N LEU A 97 2.47 -3.30 16.72
CA LEU A 97 2.54 -3.97 18.01
C LEU A 97 3.83 -3.65 18.76
N ASP A 98 4.96 -3.58 18.05
CA ASP A 98 6.25 -3.17 18.57
C ASP A 98 6.18 -1.75 19.16
N TYR A 99 5.58 -0.80 18.44
CA TYR A 99 5.34 0.55 18.97
C TYR A 99 4.44 0.57 20.21
N ARG A 100 3.43 -0.32 20.26
CA ARG A 100 2.48 -0.41 21.38
C ARG A 100 3.08 -1.04 22.63
N PHE A 101 3.87 -2.10 22.47
CA PHE A 101 4.45 -2.86 23.59
C PHE A 101 5.91 -2.48 23.89
N GLY A 102 6.53 -1.64 23.06
CA GLY A 102 7.90 -1.16 23.24
C GLY A 102 8.94 -2.28 23.18
N TRP A 103 8.73 -3.30 22.36
CA TRP A 103 9.66 -4.45 22.28
C TRP A 103 11.04 -4.03 21.75
N SER A 104 11.08 -3.04 20.85
CA SER A 104 12.30 -2.43 20.35
C SER A 104 12.67 -1.19 21.14
N ALA A 105 13.90 -1.12 21.63
CA ALA A 105 14.51 0.12 22.07
C ALA A 105 14.85 0.99 20.85
N MET A 106 13.84 1.63 20.25
CA MET A 106 14.08 2.63 19.20
C MET A 106 14.60 3.89 19.88
N SER A 107 15.91 4.13 19.84
CA SER A 107 16.47 5.43 20.18
C SER A 107 16.00 6.45 19.14
N MET A 108 14.86 7.08 19.39
CA MET A 108 14.32 8.22 18.62
C MET A 108 15.15 9.51 18.84
N GLY A 109 16.45 9.37 19.08
CA GLY A 109 17.36 10.42 19.53
C GLY A 109 18.77 10.18 19.02
N VAL A 110 18.96 10.35 17.71
CA VAL A 110 20.22 10.91 17.19
C VAL A 110 19.84 12.27 16.62
N VAL A 111 19.67 13.23 17.53
CA VAL A 111 20.03 14.64 17.36
C VAL A 111 20.70 15.05 18.66
#